data_AF-A0A2P5ABX6-F1
#
_entry.id   AF-A0A2P5ABX6-F1
#
_cell.length_a   1.000
_cell.length_b   1.000
_cell.length_c   1.000
_cell.angle_alpha   90.00
_cell.angle_beta   90.00
_cell.angle_gamma   90.00
#
_symmetry.space_group_name_H-M   'P 1'
#
loop_
_entity.id
_entity.type
_entity.pdbx_description
1 polymer ?
#
loop_
_entity_poly.entity_id
_entity_poly.type
_entity_poly.pdbx_seq_one_letter_code
_entity_poly.pdbx_strand_id
1 'polypeptide(L)'
;MNYPQGNGQAEATNKAIFSNIKKNLQEAKGKWLEELSTIVWAHRTTERRSTGITPFAMVYGSEAVIPTLLSEVVRDAPLNERQLSHNTDLLEETRNMALVHLPSYNQQARSFYAKKVSV
;
A
#
# COMPACT_ATOMS: atom_id res chain seq x y z
N MET A 1 29.81 -12.10 5.06
CA MET A 1 29.22 -10.89 4.45
C MET A 1 27.94 -10.61 5.22
N ASN A 2 28.03 -9.75 6.23
CA ASN A 2 27.02 -9.56 7.27
C ASN A 2 26.18 -8.32 6.90
N TYR A 3 24.87 -8.47 6.70
CA TYR A 3 23.96 -7.36 6.36
C TYR A 3 23.81 -6.43 7.58
N PRO A 4 24.31 -5.17 7.56
CA PRO A 4 24.21 -4.28 8.71
C PRO A 4 23.01 -3.33 8.56
N GLN A 5 22.16 -3.36 9.59
CA GLN A 5 21.43 -2.24 10.20
C GLN A 5 20.74 -1.22 9.28
N GLY A 6 19.41 -1.35 9.16
CA GLY A 6 18.52 -0.33 8.59
C GLY A 6 17.13 -0.84 8.21
N ASN A 7 16.97 -2.15 8.04
CA ASN A 7 15.75 -2.74 7.50
C ASN A 7 14.65 -3.05 8.53
N GLY A 8 14.83 -2.70 9.80
CA GLY A 8 13.93 -3.11 10.89
C GLY A 8 12.47 -2.65 10.69
N GLN A 9 12.27 -1.44 10.13
CA GLN A 9 10.93 -0.95 9.81
C GLN A 9 10.28 -1.71 8.66
N ALA A 10 11.05 -2.04 7.61
CA ALA A 10 10.56 -2.85 6.51
C ALA A 10 10.29 -4.29 6.96
N GLU A 11 11.13 -4.86 7.83
CA GLU A 11 10.92 -6.19 8.42
C GLU A 11 9.66 -6.24 9.29
N ALA A 12 9.45 -5.24 10.15
CA ALA A 12 8.24 -5.11 10.96
C ALA A 12 6.99 -4.96 10.07
N THR A 13 7.10 -4.17 9.01
CA THR A 13 6.01 -3.94 8.03
C THR A 13 5.71 -5.23 7.25
N ASN A 14 6.73 -5.92 6.75
CA ASN A 14 6.61 -7.19 6.04
C ASN A 14 5.98 -8.26 6.95
N LYS A 15 6.38 -8.32 8.23
CA LYS A 15 5.81 -9.23 9.22
C LYS A 15 4.32 -8.95 9.47
N ALA A 16 3.93 -7.67 9.57
CA ALA A 16 2.53 -7.29 9.71
C ALA A 16 1.71 -7.63 8.46
N ILE A 17 2.27 -7.41 7.26
CA ILE A 17 1.65 -7.79 5.97
C ILE A 17 1.43 -9.30 5.92
N PHE A 18 2.48 -10.09 6.19
CA PHE A 18 2.39 -11.55 6.22
C PHE A 18 1.36 -12.05 7.22
N SER A 19 1.28 -11.43 8.41
CA SER A 19 0.29 -11.80 9.42
C SER A 19 -1.15 -11.56 8.94
N ASN A 20 -1.41 -10.43 8.28
CA ASN A 20 -2.74 -10.12 7.75
C ASN A 20 -3.11 -11.04 6.58
N ILE A 21 -2.18 -11.29 5.65
CA ILE A 21 -2.41 -12.24 4.55
C ILE A 21 -2.71 -13.63 5.12
N LYS A 22 -1.89 -14.10 6.08
CA LYS A 22 -2.09 -15.40 6.74
C LYS A 22 -3.47 -15.50 7.39
N LYS A 23 -3.93 -14.44 8.08
CA LYS A 23 -5.25 -14.41 8.71
C LYS A 23 -6.37 -14.54 7.67
N ASN A 24 -6.33 -13.75 6.60
CA ASN A 24 -7.34 -13.79 5.54
C ASN A 24 -7.34 -15.16 4.83
N LEU A 25 -6.17 -15.77 4.64
CA LEU A 25 -6.05 -17.12 4.07
C LEU A 25 -6.61 -18.21 4.99
N GLN A 26 -6.49 -18.07 6.31
CA GLN A 26 -7.14 -18.99 7.26
C GLN A 26 -8.66 -18.86 7.20
N GLU A 27 -9.18 -17.65 7.05
CA GLU A 27 -10.62 -17.39 6.86
C GLU A 27 -11.14 -17.99 5.54
N ALA A 28 -10.31 -18.07 4.51
CA ALA A 28 -10.64 -18.66 3.21
C ALA A 28 -10.80 -20.21 3.21
N LYS A 29 -10.65 -20.89 4.35
CA LYS A 29 -10.92 -22.33 4.56
C LYS A 29 -10.38 -23.28 3.46
N GLY A 30 -9.19 -23.00 2.92
CA GLY A 30 -8.53 -23.86 1.92
C GLY A 30 -8.63 -23.37 0.48
N LYS A 31 -9.37 -22.30 0.18
CA LYS A 31 -9.42 -21.64 -1.14
C LYS A 31 -8.27 -20.65 -1.37
N TRP A 32 -7.12 -20.93 -0.75
CA TRP A 32 -6.01 -19.98 -0.73
C TRP A 32 -5.52 -19.61 -2.13
N LEU A 33 -5.55 -20.54 -3.09
CA LEU A 33 -5.10 -20.30 -4.47
C LEU A 33 -6.02 -19.31 -5.20
N GLU A 34 -7.32 -19.35 -4.92
CA GLU A 34 -8.33 -18.46 -5.50
C GLU A 34 -8.28 -17.07 -4.84
N GLU A 35 -8.09 -17.02 -3.51
CA GLU A 35 -8.17 -15.78 -2.73
C GLU A 35 -6.84 -15.01 -2.64
N LEU A 36 -5.69 -15.68 -2.77
CA LEU A 36 -4.39 -15.04 -2.58
C LEU A 36 -4.19 -13.86 -3.54
N SER A 37 -4.54 -14.02 -4.81
CA SER A 37 -4.45 -12.96 -5.82
C SER A 37 -5.31 -11.75 -5.45
N THR A 38 -6.54 -12.00 -4.99
CA THR A 38 -7.49 -10.98 -4.54
C THR A 38 -6.98 -10.24 -3.30
N ILE A 39 -6.45 -10.97 -2.32
CA ILE A 39 -5.90 -10.41 -1.07
C ILE A 39 -4.68 -9.53 -1.38
N VAL A 40 -3.76 -10.00 -2.23
CA VAL A 40 -2.58 -9.24 -2.64
C VAL A 40 -2.97 -8.00 -3.44
N TRP A 41 -3.97 -8.12 -4.33
CA TRP A 41 -4.51 -6.99 -5.07
C TRP A 41 -5.10 -5.93 -4.14
N ALA A 42 -6.03 -6.32 -3.27
CA ALA A 42 -6.64 -5.42 -2.29
C ALA A 42 -5.58 -4.75 -1.41
N HIS A 43 -4.53 -5.48 -1.03
CA HIS A 43 -3.43 -4.89 -0.28
C HIS A 43 -2.69 -3.78 -1.05
N ARG A 44 -2.47 -3.95 -2.36
CA ARG A 44 -1.76 -3.00 -3.22
C ARG A 44 -2.59 -1.77 -3.58
N THR A 45 -3.92 -1.92 -3.73
CA THR A 45 -4.81 -0.88 -4.26
C THR A 45 -5.73 -0.23 -3.22
N THR A 46 -5.63 -0.62 -1.94
CA THR A 46 -6.39 0.02 -0.86
C THR A 46 -5.52 1.08 -0.19
N GLU A 47 -6.07 2.29 0.00
CA GLU A 47 -5.39 3.37 0.68
C GLU A 47 -5.01 2.97 2.12
N ARG A 48 -3.76 3.25 2.48
CA ARG A 48 -3.29 3.03 3.85
C ARG A 48 -3.77 4.19 4.71
N ARG A 49 -4.54 3.90 5.78
CA ARG A 49 -4.95 4.92 6.76
C ARG A 49 -3.80 5.78 7.31
N SER A 50 -2.59 5.23 7.37
CA SER A 50 -1.40 5.94 7.87
C SER A 50 -0.85 6.99 6.91
N THR A 51 -1.01 6.81 5.60
CA THR A 51 -0.38 7.65 4.56
C THR A 51 -1.40 8.30 3.62
N GLY A 52 -2.67 7.85 3.64
CA GLY A 52 -3.72 8.31 2.72
C GLY A 52 -3.51 7.88 1.27
N ILE A 53 -2.47 7.07 0.99
CA ILE A 53 -2.05 6.69 -0.37
C ILE A 53 -1.97 5.16 -0.45
N THR A 54 -2.24 4.60 -1.64
CA THR A 54 -2.14 3.16 -1.88
C THR A 54 -0.67 2.72 -1.98
N PRO A 55 -0.32 1.49 -1.54
CA PRO A 55 1.03 0.97 -1.72
C PRO A 55 1.49 0.92 -3.19
N PHE A 56 0.57 0.69 -4.14
CA PHE A 56 0.88 0.71 -5.56
C PHE A 56 1.33 2.10 -6.02
N ALA A 57 0.55 3.14 -5.71
CA ALA A 57 0.90 4.53 -6.05
C ALA A 57 2.22 4.98 -5.39
N MET A 58 2.53 4.50 -4.20
CA MET A 58 3.79 4.82 -3.52
C MET A 58 5.05 4.28 -4.24
N VAL A 59 4.91 3.15 -4.95
CA VAL A 59 6.00 2.52 -5.71
C VAL A 59 6.08 3.10 -7.12
N TYR A 60 4.94 3.20 -7.81
CA TYR A 60 4.88 3.49 -9.24
C TYR A 60 4.51 4.94 -9.59
N GLY A 61 4.09 5.75 -8.62
CA GLY A 61 3.75 7.17 -8.82
C GLY A 61 2.32 7.40 -9.28
N SER A 62 1.55 6.35 -9.53
CA SER A 62 0.16 6.43 -9.98
C SER A 62 -0.67 5.28 -9.44
N GLU A 63 -1.98 5.47 -9.37
CA GLU A 63 -2.90 4.43 -8.92
C GLU A 63 -2.96 3.24 -9.89
N ALA A 64 -3.28 2.06 -9.37
CA ALA A 64 -3.42 0.86 -10.21
C ALA A 64 -4.64 0.98 -11.13
N VAL A 65 -4.43 0.74 -12.42
CA VAL A 65 -5.49 0.77 -13.42
C VAL A 65 -6.05 -0.64 -13.61
N ILE A 66 -7.37 -0.83 -13.46
CA ILE A 66 -8.06 -2.11 -13.71
C ILE A 66 -8.52 -2.15 -15.16
N PRO A 67 -7.94 -3.01 -16.03
CA PRO A 67 -8.27 -3.05 -17.46
C PRO A 67 -9.76 -3.25 -17.76
N THR A 68 -10.47 -3.97 -16.89
CA THR A 68 -11.89 -4.28 -17.02
C THR A 68 -12.81 -3.08 -16.78
N LEU A 69 -12.31 -2.02 -16.14
CA LEU A 69 -13.04 -0.77 -15.89
C LEU A 69 -12.67 0.36 -16.87
N LEU A 70 -11.81 0.06 -17.85
CA LEU A 70 -11.33 1.07 -18.79
C LEU A 70 -12.30 1.27 -19.95
N SER A 71 -12.72 2.53 -20.14
CA SER A 71 -13.26 2.99 -21.41
C SER A 71 -12.18 2.94 -22.50
N GLU A 72 -12.58 2.89 -23.77
CA GLU A 72 -11.68 2.87 -24.95
C GLU A 72 -10.58 3.95 -24.92
N VAL A 73 -10.81 5.07 -24.23
CA VAL A 73 -9.86 6.19 -24.01
C VAL A 73 -8.51 5.75 -23.44
N VAL A 74 -8.44 4.66 -22.65
CA VAL A 74 -7.18 4.19 -22.04
C VAL A 74 -6.33 3.35 -23.00
N ARG A 75 -6.81 3.07 -24.21
CA ARG A 75 -6.01 2.38 -25.24
C ARG A 75 -5.13 3.32 -26.07
N ASP A 76 -5.16 4.63 -25.79
CA ASP A 76 -4.35 5.62 -26.49
C ASP A 76 -2.92 5.67 -25.91
N ALA A 77 -2.01 4.92 -26.53
CA ALA A 77 -0.62 4.78 -26.10
C ALA A 77 0.13 6.11 -25.86
N PRO A 78 0.09 7.11 -26.76
CA PRO A 78 0.77 8.39 -26.55
C PRO A 78 0.18 9.23 -25.40
N LEU A 79 -1.13 9.13 -25.11
CA LEU A 79 -1.72 9.79 -23.95
C LEU A 79 -1.25 9.12 -22.65
N ASN A 80 -1.22 7.79 -22.62
CA ASN A 80 -0.74 7.02 -21.47
C ASN A 80 0.72 7.31 -21.15
N GLU A 81 1.57 7.45 -22.18
CA GLU A 81 3.00 7.74 -22.01
C GLU A 81 3.24 9.13 -21.41
N ARG A 82 2.49 10.15 -21.86
CA ARG A 82 2.52 11.49 -21.24
C ARG A 82 2.03 11.47 -19.80
N GLN A 83 0.94 10.76 -19.53
CA GLN A 83 0.40 10.65 -18.17
C GLN A 83 1.38 9.91 -17.25
N LEU A 84 2.03 8.86 -17.74
CA LEU A 84 3.04 8.11 -17.00
C LEU A 84 4.25 8.99 -16.69
N SER A 85 4.73 9.79 -17.64
CA SER A 85 5.82 10.77 -17.42
C SER A 85 5.44 11.74 -16.31
N HIS A 86 4.25 12.35 -16.40
CA HIS A 86 3.77 13.29 -15.40
C HIS A 86 3.62 12.67 -14.00
N ASN A 87 3.06 11.46 -13.91
CA ASN A 87 2.93 10.74 -12.64
C ASN A 87 4.30 10.38 -12.04
N THR A 88 5.29 10.10 -12.89
CA THR A 88 6.66 9.82 -12.47
C THR A 88 7.29 11.07 -11.86
N ASP A 89 7.07 12.24 -12.45
CA ASP A 89 7.55 13.52 -11.92
C ASP A 89 6.89 13.85 -10.57
N LEU A 90 5.61 13.55 -10.39
CA LEU A 90 4.86 13.79 -9.15
C LEU A 90 5.08 12.74 -8.05
N LEU A 91 5.81 11.67 -8.33
CA LEU A 91 6.01 10.56 -7.40
C LEU A 91 6.70 11.01 -6.10
N GLU A 92 7.67 11.92 -6.20
CA GLU A 92 8.38 12.43 -5.03
C GLU A 92 7.49 13.33 -4.17
N GLU A 93 6.68 14.18 -4.79
CA GLU A 93 5.67 14.99 -4.09
C GLU A 93 4.64 14.10 -3.37
N THR A 94 4.18 13.05 -4.04
CA THR A 94 3.27 12.05 -3.46
C THR A 94 3.89 11.38 -2.23
N ARG A 95 5.18 11.01 -2.29
CA ARG A 95 5.91 10.44 -1.14
C ARG A 95 6.06 11.45 0.00
N ASN A 96 6.35 12.71 -0.32
CA ASN A 96 6.48 13.77 0.67
C ASN A 96 5.15 14.02 1.40
N MET A 97 4.03 14.02 0.66
CA MET A 97 2.69 14.10 1.25
C MET A 97 2.41 12.89 2.17
N ALA A 98 2.74 11.67 1.75
CA ALA A 98 2.61 10.47 2.59
C ALA A 98 3.38 10.61 3.92
N LEU A 99 4.60 11.18 3.87
CA LEU A 99 5.43 11.41 5.04
C LEU A 99 4.83 12.45 6.00
N VAL A 100 4.16 13.49 5.47
CA VAL A 100 3.48 14.51 6.28
C VAL A 100 2.30 13.94 7.07
N HIS A 101 1.59 12.95 6.52
CA HIS A 101 0.43 12.33 7.20
C HIS A 101 0.82 11.33 8.31
N LEU A 102 2.01 10.75 8.24
CA LEU A 102 2.45 9.67 9.13
C LEU A 102 2.52 10.05 10.63
N PRO A 103 3.01 11.24 11.04
CA PRO A 103 3.07 11.64 12.45
C PRO A 103 1.70 11.71 13.12
N SER A 104 0.72 12.29 12.42
CA SER A 104 -0.66 12.41 12.90
C SER A 104 -1.29 11.03 13.15
N TYR A 105 -1.07 10.09 12.24
CA TYR A 105 -1.48 8.69 12.44
C TYR A 105 -0.80 8.04 13.64
N ASN A 106 0.53 8.20 13.77
CA ASN A 106 1.28 7.63 14.87
C ASN A 106 0.80 8.15 16.24
N GLN A 107 0.45 9.44 16.33
CA GLN A 107 -0.12 10.03 17.54
C GLN A 107 -1.49 9.42 17.88
N GLN A 108 -2.37 9.30 16.89
CA GLN A 108 -3.68 8.67 17.08
C GLN A 108 -3.54 7.21 17.53
N ALA A 109 -2.69 6.42 16.88
CA ALA A 109 -2.41 5.03 17.26
C ALA A 109 -1.90 4.94 18.71
N ARG A 110 -0.91 5.77 19.08
CA ARG A 110 -0.39 5.82 20.46
C ARG A 110 -1.48 6.12 21.48
N SER A 111 -2.34 7.11 21.21
CA SER A 111 -3.44 7.46 22.12
C SER A 111 -4.48 6.34 22.25
N PHE A 112 -4.77 5.61 21.17
CA PHE A 112 -5.69 4.47 21.19
C PHE A 112 -5.17 3.31 22.06
N TYR A 113 -3.89 2.95 21.90
CA TYR A 113 -3.29 1.89 22.71
C TYR A 113 -3.09 2.32 24.17
N ALA A 114 -2.71 3.58 24.44
CA ALA A 114 -2.59 4.10 25.80
C ALA A 114 -3.92 4.01 26.57
N LYS A 115 -5.06 4.32 25.92
CA LYS A 115 -6.40 4.18 26.50
C LYS A 115 -6.82 2.73 26.77
N LYS A 116 -6.26 1.75 26.04
CA LYS A 116 -6.57 0.33 26.24
C LYS A 116 -5.74 -0.33 27.35
N VAL A 117 -4.59 0.25 27.70
CA VAL A 117 -3.69 -0.27 28.74
C VAL A 117 -4.05 0.28 30.13
N SER A 118 -4.83 1.37 30.22
CA SER A 118 -5.30 1.94 31.48
C SER A 118 -6.57 1.27 32.05
N VAL A 119 -6.76 -0.04 31.81
CA VAL A 119 -7.89 -0.84 32.34
C VAL A 119 -7.35 -2.03 33.10
#